data_AF-A0A920H7L9-F1
#
_entry.id   AF-A0A920H7L9-F1
#
_cell.length_a   1.000
_cell.length_b   1.000
_cell.length_c   1.000
_cell.angle_alpha   90.00
_cell.angle_beta   90.00
_cell.angle_gamma   90.00
#
_symmetry.space_group_name_H-M   'P 1'
#
loop_
_entity.id
_entity.type
_entity.pdbx_description
1 polymer ?
#
loop_
_entity_poly.entity_id
_entity_poly.type
_entity_poly.pdbx_seq_one_letter_code
_entity_poly.pdbx_strand_id
1 'polypeptide(L)'
;MSSRVLIEREPNYTYASARLLLDSMRREALTFIYDKEFQATSKEMEKIYPDYFKGYMDKAVGLSLIDKDIASLFDLNILAKALLPERDLKFTYLGLQTLYDRYFIHSKDIRFELPQAFFMRVAMGLACNEEARKREQLSFINYSHLLIS
;
A
#
# COMPACT_ATOMS: atom_id res chain seq x y z
N MET A 1 -18.19 -11.60 -14.86
CA MET A 1 -17.91 -12.94 -14.31
C MET A 1 -17.11 -13.78 -15.30
N SER A 2 -15.90 -13.34 -15.69
CA SER A 2 -15.10 -14.06 -16.71
C SER A 2 -13.68 -14.41 -16.24
N SER A 3 -13.17 -13.74 -15.20
CA SER A 3 -11.84 -14.01 -14.63
C SER A 3 -11.79 -15.29 -13.79
N ARG A 4 -12.87 -15.65 -13.08
CA ARG A 4 -12.88 -16.77 -12.12
C ARG A 4 -12.66 -18.14 -12.79
N VAL A 5 -13.23 -18.36 -13.98
CA VAL A 5 -13.12 -19.62 -14.75
C VAL A 5 -11.73 -19.81 -15.38
N LEU A 6 -11.03 -18.72 -15.70
CA LEU A 6 -9.67 -18.76 -16.27
C LEU A 6 -8.61 -18.95 -15.18
N ILE A 7 -8.83 -18.42 -13.97
CA ILE A 7 -7.94 -18.61 -12.81
C ILE A 7 -7.84 -20.10 -12.42
N GLU A 8 -8.92 -20.87 -12.58
CA GLU A 8 -8.91 -22.32 -12.33
C GLU A 8 -8.12 -23.13 -13.37
N ARG A 9 -7.95 -22.61 -14.60
CA ARG A 9 -7.25 -23.31 -15.69
C ARG A 9 -5.75 -23.05 -15.72
N GLU A 10 -5.32 -21.86 -15.29
CA GLU A 10 -3.91 -21.49 -15.29
C GLU A 10 -3.56 -20.67 -14.05
N PRO A 11 -2.74 -21.20 -13.13
CA PRO A 11 -2.33 -20.50 -11.91
C PRO A 11 -1.74 -19.11 -12.18
N ASN A 12 -1.12 -18.89 -13.34
CA ASN A 12 -0.51 -17.62 -13.71
C ASN A 12 -1.52 -16.51 -14.05
N TYR A 13 -2.76 -16.84 -14.42
CA TYR A 13 -3.79 -15.85 -14.72
C TYR A 13 -4.21 -15.03 -13.50
N THR A 14 -4.03 -15.57 -12.28
CA THR A 14 -4.29 -14.82 -11.05
C THR A 14 -3.37 -13.62 -10.92
N TYR A 15 -2.09 -13.76 -11.29
CA TYR A 15 -1.12 -12.67 -11.23
C TYR A 15 -1.34 -11.65 -12.34
N ALA A 16 -1.70 -12.09 -13.55
CA ALA A 16 -2.08 -11.17 -14.63
C ALA A 16 -3.31 -10.33 -14.26
N SER A 17 -4.35 -10.96 -13.71
CA SER A 17 -5.56 -10.27 -13.25
C SER A 17 -5.28 -9.32 -12.08
N ALA A 18 -4.41 -9.72 -11.14
CA ALA A 18 -3.96 -8.86 -10.05
C ALA A 18 -3.26 -7.60 -10.57
N ARG A 19 -2.43 -7.71 -11.61
CA ARG A 19 -1.73 -6.57 -12.20
C ARG A 19 -2.67 -5.55 -12.85
N LEU A 20 -3.75 -6.02 -13.48
CA LEU A 20 -4.79 -5.13 -14.02
C LEU A 20 -5.56 -4.40 -12.91
N LEU A 21 -5.92 -5.12 -11.85
CA LEU A 21 -6.54 -4.51 -10.68
C LEU A 21 -5.61 -3.48 -10.02
N LEU A 22 -4.34 -3.84 -9.84
CA LEU A 22 -3.33 -2.94 -9.28
C LEU A 22 -3.14 -1.67 -10.11
N ASP A 23 -3.22 -1.77 -11.44
CA ASP A 23 -3.14 -0.60 -12.33
C ASP A 23 -4.31 0.37 -12.11
N SER A 24 -5.53 -0.15 -12.01
CA SER A 24 -6.72 0.63 -11.66
C SER A 24 -6.56 1.29 -10.29
N MET A 25 -6.08 0.54 -9.30
CA MET A 25 -5.85 1.05 -7.94
C MET A 25 -4.79 2.14 -7.90
N ARG A 26 -3.69 2.00 -8.64
CA ARG A 26 -2.65 3.04 -8.73
C ARG A 26 -3.22 4.33 -9.29
N ARG A 27 -3.93 4.26 -10.40
CA ARG A 27 -4.56 5.44 -10.99
C ARG A 27 -5.52 6.12 -10.02
N GLU A 28 -6.37 5.33 -9.35
CA GLU A 28 -7.33 5.81 -8.36
C GLU A 28 -6.60 6.52 -7.19
N ALA A 29 -5.65 5.84 -6.56
CA ALA A 29 -4.93 6.35 -5.41
C ALA A 29 -4.08 7.58 -5.74
N LEU A 30 -3.30 7.54 -6.82
CA LEU A 30 -2.47 8.67 -7.22
C LEU A 30 -3.32 9.87 -7.60
N THR A 31 -4.44 9.66 -8.29
CA THR A 31 -5.36 10.75 -8.66
C THR A 31 -5.93 11.43 -7.42
N PHE A 32 -6.29 10.65 -6.40
CA PHE A 32 -6.80 11.16 -5.13
C PHE A 32 -5.73 11.91 -4.31
N ILE A 33 -4.49 11.42 -4.31
CA ILE A 33 -3.39 12.04 -3.54
C ILE A 33 -2.91 13.33 -4.19
N TYR A 34 -2.75 13.36 -5.51
CA TYR A 34 -2.24 14.53 -6.22
C TYR A 34 -3.34 15.50 -6.68
N ASP A 35 -4.60 15.20 -6.36
CA ASP A 35 -5.80 15.97 -6.73
C ASP A 35 -5.84 16.34 -8.24
N LYS A 36 -5.32 15.44 -9.08
CA LYS A 36 -5.29 15.56 -10.55
C LYS A 36 -5.22 14.18 -11.17
N GLU A 37 -5.69 14.01 -12.41
CA GLU A 37 -5.53 12.74 -13.10
C GLU A 37 -4.05 12.35 -13.18
N PHE A 38 -3.72 11.21 -12.56
CA PHE A 38 -2.35 10.71 -12.46
C PHE A 38 -2.34 9.22 -12.76
N GLN A 39 -1.55 8.82 -13.75
CA GLN A 39 -1.30 7.43 -14.10
C GLN A 39 0.18 7.12 -13.98
N ALA A 40 0.51 5.93 -13.51
CA ALA A 40 1.87 5.46 -13.39
C ALA A 40 1.93 3.95 -13.64
N THR A 41 2.90 3.54 -14.43
CA THR A 41 3.26 2.13 -14.61
C THR A 41 3.90 1.57 -13.33
N SER A 42 3.90 0.24 -13.19
CA SER A 42 4.57 -0.44 -12.07
C SER A 42 6.04 -0.04 -11.92
N LYS A 43 6.73 0.28 -13.04
CA LYS A 43 8.15 0.69 -13.03
C LYS A 43 8.32 2.14 -12.57
N GLU A 44 7.42 3.04 -12.97
CA GLU A 44 7.47 4.43 -12.51
C GLU A 44 7.17 4.53 -11.01
N MET A 45 6.38 3.61 -10.47
CA MET A 45 6.14 3.53 -9.04
C MET A 45 7.42 3.35 -8.22
N GLU A 46 8.49 2.73 -8.73
CA GLU A 46 9.78 2.67 -8.01
C GLU A 46 10.27 4.06 -7.57
N LYS A 47 9.97 5.10 -8.36
CA LYS A 47 10.33 6.48 -8.06
C LYS A 47 9.21 7.26 -7.36
N ILE A 48 7.95 6.97 -7.71
CA ILE A 48 6.79 7.74 -7.25
C ILE A 48 6.34 7.29 -5.84
N TYR A 49 6.48 5.99 -5.51
CA TYR A 49 5.93 5.42 -4.27
C TYR A 49 6.39 6.15 -3.00
N PRO A 50 7.68 6.54 -2.85
CA PRO A 50 8.11 7.27 -1.65
C PRO A 50 7.38 8.60 -1.45
N ASP A 51 7.15 9.36 -2.52
CA ASP A 51 6.44 10.64 -2.45
C ASP A 51 4.93 10.43 -2.30
N TYR A 52 4.37 9.46 -3.01
CA TYR A 52 2.99 9.01 -2.84
C TYR A 52 2.71 8.61 -1.39
N PHE A 53 3.61 7.84 -0.75
CA PHE A 53 3.42 7.36 0.62
C PHE A 53 3.34 8.52 1.63
N LYS A 54 4.18 9.55 1.47
CA LYS A 54 4.11 10.75 2.31
C LYS A 54 2.79 11.50 2.11
N GLY A 55 2.40 11.72 0.85
CA GLY A 55 1.12 12.34 0.52
C GLY A 55 -0.09 11.54 1.02
N TYR A 56 0.01 10.20 0.96
CA TYR A 56 -0.96 9.27 1.54
C TYR A 56 -1.11 9.46 3.05
N MET A 57 0.02 9.47 3.79
CA MET A 57 0.00 9.69 5.23
C MET A 57 -0.59 11.06 5.60
N ASP A 58 -0.18 12.12 4.90
CA ASP A 58 -0.69 13.47 5.14
C ASP A 58 -2.20 13.58 4.88
N LYS A 59 -2.67 13.03 3.75
CA LYS A 59 -4.10 13.02 3.40
C LYS A 59 -4.91 12.17 4.39
N ALA A 60 -4.40 11.00 4.77
CA ALA A 60 -5.08 10.10 5.72
C ALA A 60 -5.18 10.71 7.13
N VAL A 61 -4.12 11.36 7.61
CA VAL A 61 -4.13 12.10 8.89
C VAL A 61 -5.08 13.30 8.80
N GLY A 62 -5.06 14.06 7.70
CA GLY A 62 -5.97 15.18 7.48
C GLY A 62 -7.45 14.78 7.43
N LEU A 63 -7.74 13.55 6.98
CA LEU A 63 -9.08 12.95 6.98
C LEU A 63 -9.43 12.23 8.29
N SER A 64 -8.57 12.25 9.30
CA SER A 64 -8.73 11.53 10.58
C SER A 64 -8.89 10.00 10.40
N LEU A 65 -8.32 9.45 9.33
CA LEU A 65 -8.30 8.00 9.05
C LEU A 65 -7.05 7.32 9.64
N ILE A 66 -6.02 8.12 9.94
CA ILE A 66 -4.83 7.71 10.70
C ILE A 66 -4.65 8.71 11.84
N ASP A 67 -4.33 8.20 13.03
CA ASP A 67 -4.04 9.02 14.20
C ASP A 67 -2.75 9.83 14.00
N LYS A 68 -2.85 11.14 14.24
CA LYS A 68 -1.74 12.09 14.05
C LYS A 68 -0.59 11.83 15.02
N ASP A 69 -0.88 11.47 16.26
CA ASP A 69 0.12 11.24 17.28
C ASP A 69 0.93 10.00 16.93
N ILE A 70 0.25 8.93 16.48
CA ILE A 70 0.91 7.73 15.92
C ILE A 70 1.81 8.09 14.74
N ALA A 71 1.31 8.84 13.76
CA ALA A 71 2.10 9.21 12.58
C ALA A 71 3.36 10.01 12.95
N SER A 72 3.27 10.87 13.98
CA SER A 72 4.37 11.71 14.45
C SER A 72 5.52 10.94 15.13
N LEU A 73 5.30 9.68 15.52
CA LEU A 73 6.33 8.85 16.14
C LEU A 73 7.39 8.34 15.14
N PHE A 74 7.14 8.46 13.83
CA PHE A 74 7.98 7.84 12.79
C PHE A 74 8.58 8.88 11.83
N ASP A 75 9.80 8.61 11.36
CA ASP A 75 10.38 9.35 10.24
C ASP A 75 9.87 8.78 8.91
N LEU A 76 8.89 9.47 8.32
CA LEU A 76 8.28 9.08 7.04
C LEU A 76 9.30 9.03 5.89
N ASN A 77 10.41 9.77 5.95
CA ASN A 77 11.44 9.69 4.91
C ASN A 77 12.17 8.35 4.93
N ILE A 78 12.39 7.80 6.12
CA ILE A 78 13.05 6.52 6.30
C ILE A 78 12.11 5.39 5.93
N LEU A 79 10.85 5.46 6.37
CA LEU A 79 9.82 4.49 5.98
C LEU A 79 9.58 4.48 4.47
N ALA A 80 9.46 5.66 3.84
CA ALA A 80 9.24 5.78 2.40
C ALA A 80 10.37 5.13 1.58
N LYS A 81 11.62 5.24 2.03
CA LYS A 81 12.79 4.60 1.39
C LYS A 81 12.83 3.08 1.56
N ALA A 82 12.15 2.54 2.56
CA ALA A 82 12.08 1.11 2.80
C ALA A 82 11.01 0.39 1.96
N LEU A 83 10.13 1.14 1.30
CA LEU A 83 9.08 0.57 0.46
C LEU A 83 9.67 -0.02 -0.82
N LEU A 84 9.17 -1.20 -1.20
CA LEU A 84 9.61 -1.95 -2.37
C LEU A 84 8.41 -2.20 -3.30
N PRO A 85 8.10 -1.27 -4.23
CA PRO A 85 6.88 -1.31 -5.05
C PRO A 85 6.74 -2.58 -5.90
N GLU A 86 7.85 -3.20 -6.28
CA GLU A 86 7.87 -4.46 -7.03
C GLU A 86 7.16 -5.60 -6.30
N ARG A 87 6.97 -5.49 -4.97
CA ARG A 87 6.25 -6.48 -4.18
C ARG A 87 4.75 -6.44 -4.37
N ASP A 88 4.18 -5.34 -4.86
CA ASP A 88 2.77 -5.31 -5.23
C ASP A 88 2.47 -6.29 -6.37
N LEU A 89 3.49 -6.66 -7.16
CA LEU A 89 3.36 -7.63 -8.25
C LEU A 89 3.31 -9.09 -7.77
N LYS A 90 3.54 -9.35 -6.48
CA LYS A 90 3.50 -10.70 -5.88
C LYS A 90 2.09 -11.13 -5.47
N PHE A 91 1.12 -10.22 -5.49
CA PHE A 91 -0.24 -10.55 -5.09
C PHE A 91 -0.94 -11.46 -6.10
N THR A 92 -1.70 -12.41 -5.57
CA THR A 92 -2.75 -13.09 -6.34
C THR A 92 -3.97 -12.18 -6.45
N TYR A 93 -4.81 -12.41 -7.46
CA TYR A 93 -5.99 -11.58 -7.68
C TYR A 93 -6.93 -11.59 -6.46
N LEU A 94 -7.20 -12.78 -5.91
CA LEU A 94 -8.09 -12.92 -4.75
C LEU A 94 -7.53 -12.23 -3.49
N GLY A 95 -6.21 -12.32 -3.27
CA GLY A 95 -5.55 -11.66 -2.15
C GLY A 95 -5.64 -10.14 -2.26
N LEU A 96 -5.33 -9.59 -3.43
CA LEU A 96 -5.41 -8.15 -3.68
C LEU A 96 -6.84 -7.64 -3.61
N GLN A 97 -7.79 -8.35 -4.21
CA GLN A 97 -9.21 -8.02 -4.17
C GLN A 97 -9.73 -7.98 -2.72
N THR A 98 -9.35 -8.97 -1.91
CA THR A 98 -9.72 -9.00 -0.49
C THR A 98 -9.24 -7.76 0.27
N LEU A 99 -7.99 -7.35 0.04
CA LEU A 99 -7.44 -6.16 0.68
C LEU A 99 -8.17 -4.90 0.20
N TYR A 100 -8.41 -4.79 -1.11
CA TYR A 100 -9.11 -3.66 -1.71
C TYR A 100 -10.54 -3.49 -1.20
N ASP A 101 -11.29 -4.58 -1.13
CA ASP A 101 -12.71 -4.54 -0.76
C ASP A 101 -12.92 -4.26 0.74
N ARG A 102 -12.01 -4.76 1.61
CA ARG A 102 -12.26 -4.83 3.07
C ARG A 102 -11.28 -4.07 3.95
N TYR A 103 -10.06 -3.79 3.50
CA TYR A 103 -8.98 -3.36 4.38
C TYR A 103 -8.34 -2.03 3.98
N PHE A 104 -8.30 -1.70 2.70
CA PHE A 104 -7.69 -0.45 2.26
C PHE A 104 -8.50 0.76 2.71
N ILE A 105 -7.77 1.75 3.22
CA ILE A 105 -8.35 3.03 3.60
C ILE A 105 -8.97 3.69 2.38
N HIS A 106 -10.19 4.20 2.55
CA HIS A 106 -10.92 4.92 1.53
C HIS A 106 -11.61 6.16 2.10
N SER A 107 -11.93 7.11 1.22
CA SER A 107 -12.71 8.30 1.53
C SER A 107 -13.64 8.61 0.37
N LYS A 108 -14.92 8.83 0.65
CA LYS A 108 -15.97 9.05 -0.38
C LYS A 108 -15.92 7.96 -1.48
N ASP A 109 -15.85 6.70 -1.04
CA ASP A 109 -15.72 5.50 -1.87
C ASP A 109 -14.43 5.36 -2.71
N ILE A 110 -13.50 6.31 -2.61
CA ILE A 110 -12.22 6.25 -3.31
C ILE A 110 -11.17 5.59 -2.41
N ARG A 111 -10.62 4.46 -2.84
CA ARG A 111 -9.52 3.75 -2.16
C ARG A 111 -8.22 4.42 -2.57
N PHE A 112 -7.55 5.03 -1.61
CA PHE A 112 -6.32 5.78 -1.87
C PHE A 112 -5.09 5.18 -1.19
N GLU A 113 -5.23 3.95 -0.67
CA GLU A 113 -4.15 3.15 -0.10
C GLU A 113 -3.68 2.06 -1.07
N LEU A 114 -2.38 2.00 -1.31
CA LEU A 114 -1.72 0.95 -2.09
C LEU A 114 -1.12 -0.15 -1.18
N PRO A 115 -0.88 -1.37 -1.70
CA PRO A 115 -0.59 -2.51 -0.84
C PRO A 115 0.67 -2.38 0.03
N GLN A 116 1.79 -1.83 -0.46
CA GLN A 116 2.94 -1.58 0.44
C GLN A 116 2.63 -0.52 1.51
N ALA A 117 1.78 0.46 1.20
CA ALA A 117 1.41 1.51 2.15
C ALA A 117 0.52 0.94 3.26
N PHE A 118 -0.39 0.03 2.91
CA PHE A 118 -1.18 -0.77 3.85
C PHE A 118 -0.29 -1.54 4.84
N PHE A 119 0.66 -2.32 4.34
CA PHE A 119 1.53 -3.09 5.23
C PHE A 119 2.42 -2.20 6.10
N MET A 120 2.92 -1.10 5.55
CA MET A 120 3.68 -0.13 6.33
C MET A 120 2.82 0.49 7.44
N ARG A 121 1.58 0.90 7.14
CA ARG A 121 0.64 1.42 8.14
C ARG A 121 0.34 0.39 9.24
N VAL A 122 0.09 -0.86 8.87
CA VAL A 122 -0.12 -1.94 9.85
C VAL A 122 1.11 -2.13 10.73
N ALA A 123 2.31 -2.15 10.14
CA ALA A 123 3.56 -2.26 10.88
C ALA A 123 3.75 -1.07 11.84
N MET A 124 3.47 0.16 11.40
CA MET A 124 3.48 1.35 12.26
C MET A 124 2.51 1.21 13.43
N GLY A 125 1.27 0.75 13.18
CA GLY A 125 0.27 0.57 14.23
C GLY A 125 0.66 -0.48 15.27
N LEU A 126 1.22 -1.62 14.85
CA LEU A 126 1.73 -2.65 15.76
C LEU A 126 2.90 -2.13 16.60
N ALA A 127 3.77 -1.32 16.00
CA ALA A 127 4.92 -0.73 16.66
C ALA A 127 4.58 0.31 17.75
N CYS A 128 3.39 0.92 17.66
CA CYS A 128 2.97 1.96 18.62
C CYS A 128 2.76 1.42 20.03
N ASN A 129 2.29 0.16 20.15
CA ASN A 129 2.06 -0.47 21.45
C ASN A 129 3.35 -0.98 22.12
N GLU A 130 4.48 -1.04 21.39
CA GLU A 130 5.77 -1.52 21.91
C GLU A 130 6.66 -0.40 22.51
N GLU A 131 6.14 0.83 22.69
CA GLU A 131 6.83 1.99 23.27
C GLU A 131 8.18 2.39 22.60
N ALA A 132 8.32 2.49 21.27
CA ALA A 132 9.52 3.12 20.65
C ALA A 132 10.89 2.67 21.27
N ARG A 133 10.95 1.45 21.82
CA ARG A 133 12.04 1.04 22.72
C ARG A 133 13.17 0.56 21.83
N LYS A 134 14.10 1.49 21.65
CA LYS A 134 15.41 1.36 20.98
C LYS A 134 15.31 1.42 19.46
N ARG A 135 15.26 2.65 18.94
CA ARG A 135 16.04 3.14 17.79
C ARG A 135 16.64 2.05 16.88
N GLU A 136 15.81 1.28 16.20
CA GLU A 136 16.26 0.51 15.05
C GLU A 136 15.17 0.51 14.00
N GLN A 137 15.14 1.57 13.20
CA GLN A 137 14.37 1.66 11.96
C GLN A 137 14.62 0.46 11.01
N LEU A 138 15.72 -0.28 11.21
CA LEU A 138 16.10 -1.49 10.48
C LEU A 138 15.22 -2.72 10.79
N SER A 139 14.64 -2.85 11.99
CA SER A 139 13.77 -3.99 12.30
C SER A 139 12.39 -3.88 11.62
N PHE A 140 11.90 -2.65 11.39
CA PHE A 140 10.62 -2.38 10.71
C PHE A 140 10.60 -2.80 9.24
N ILE A 141 11.74 -2.70 8.58
CA ILE A 141 11.94 -3.24 7.23
C ILE A 141 11.68 -4.74 7.28
N ASN A 142 12.30 -5.47 8.20
CA ASN A 142 12.11 -6.93 8.30
C ASN A 142 10.68 -7.36 8.64
N TYR A 143 9.93 -6.61 9.45
CA TYR A 143 8.52 -6.94 9.73
C TYR A 143 7.59 -6.70 8.53
N SER A 144 7.78 -5.60 7.79
CA SER A 144 7.05 -5.40 6.53
C SER A 144 7.43 -6.46 5.48
N HIS A 145 8.68 -6.93 5.49
CA HIS A 145 9.14 -8.05 4.66
C HIS A 145 8.47 -9.38 5.03
N LEU A 146 8.30 -9.67 6.33
CA LEU A 146 7.65 -10.90 6.83
C LEU A 146 6.16 -11.00 6.44
N LEU A 147 5.45 -9.88 6.33
CA LEU A 147 4.03 -9.86 5.94
C LEU A 147 3.78 -10.06 4.43
N ILE A 148 4.84 -9.97 3.61
CA ILE A 148 4.79 -10.06 2.13
C ILE A 148 5.54 -11.30 1.62
N SER A 149 6.01 -12.17 2.53
CA SER A 149 6.69 -13.45 2.23
C SER A 149 5.68 -14.59 2.16
#